data_AF-A0A2V9JEP3-F1
#
_entry.id   AF-A0A2V9JEP3-F1
#
_cell.length_a   1.000
_cell.length_b   1.000
_cell.length_c   1.000
_cell.angle_alpha   90.00
_cell.angle_beta   90.00
_cell.angle_gamma   90.00
#
_symmetry.space_group_name_H-M   'P 1'
#
loop_
_entity.id
_entity.type
_entity.pdbx_description
1 polymer ?
#
loop_
_entity_poly.entity_id
_entity_poly.type
_entity_poly.pdbx_seq_one_letter_code
_entity_poly.pdbx_strand_id
1 'polypeptide(L)'
;MLLAISVKTINFRDSKTKNFQKNLPNRRSDMLMEAVTLHRRFPYAVLGGLFFLDKGAETDGTGKRRSTFENAHTRLQLFTGRNHPAGREDQFERLYLILLDASPKSVSLRPYAVGDAVHELGMSEILDDLLKLVAQRNPDFYEFEDGNLQRAP
;
A
#
# COMPACT_ATOMS: atom_id res chain seq x y z
N MET A 1 -14.20 -13.51 8.08
CA MET A 1 -13.40 -12.28 7.81
C MET A 1 -12.01 -12.69 7.38
N LEU A 2 -11.32 -11.91 6.54
CA LEU A 2 -9.96 -12.18 6.08
C LEU A 2 -9.12 -10.90 6.08
N LEU A 3 -7.88 -10.97 6.55
CA LEU A 3 -6.85 -9.97 6.31
C LEU A 3 -6.05 -10.41 5.08
N ALA A 4 -6.00 -9.61 4.03
CA ALA A 4 -5.20 -9.88 2.84
C ALA A 4 -4.23 -8.74 2.56
N ILE A 5 -3.04 -9.11 2.08
CA ILE A 5 -2.00 -8.16 1.73
C ILE A 5 -1.65 -8.36 0.25
N SER A 6 -1.88 -7.33 -0.57
CA SER A 6 -1.38 -7.28 -1.94
C SER A 6 0.01 -6.66 -1.94
N VAL A 7 1.00 -7.37 -2.48
CA VAL A 7 2.38 -6.87 -2.60
C VAL A 7 2.70 -6.66 -4.08
N LYS A 8 3.14 -5.45 -4.43
CA LYS A 8 3.64 -5.11 -5.77
C LYS A 8 4.99 -4.44 -5.68
N THR A 9 5.78 -4.58 -6.74
CA THR A 9 7.11 -4.00 -6.82
C THR A 9 7.36 -3.38 -8.20
N ILE A 10 8.14 -2.30 -8.24
CA ILE A 10 8.82 -1.81 -9.45
C ILE A 10 10.27 -1.48 -9.08
N ASN A 11 11.18 -2.36 -9.50
CA ASN A 11 12.60 -2.26 -9.15
C ASN A 11 13.51 -1.99 -10.36
N PHE A 12 12.96 -1.93 -11.57
CA PHE A 12 13.77 -1.78 -12.79
C PHE A 12 13.36 -0.54 -13.57
N ARG A 13 14.38 0.22 -13.99
CA ARG A 13 14.23 1.39 -14.86
C ARG A 13 13.86 0.94 -16.27
N ASP A 14 12.97 1.68 -16.92
CA ASP A 14 12.71 1.53 -18.35
C ASP A 14 13.96 1.87 -19.17
N SER A 15 14.21 1.11 -20.24
CA SER A 15 15.43 1.23 -21.05
C SER A 15 15.54 2.58 -21.77
N LYS A 16 14.41 3.17 -22.18
CA LYS A 16 14.35 4.41 -22.97
C LYS A 16 14.44 5.64 -22.08
N THR A 17 13.65 5.68 -21.03
CA THR A 17 13.46 6.89 -20.20
C THR A 17 14.18 6.83 -18.86
N LYS A 18 14.83 5.69 -18.54
CA LYS A 18 15.64 5.45 -17.34
C LYS A 18 14.92 5.77 -16.02
N ASN A 19 13.59 5.70 -16.00
CA ASN A 19 12.75 5.91 -14.83
C ASN A 19 11.87 4.69 -14.55
N PHE A 20 11.15 4.72 -13.43
CA PHE A 20 10.33 3.61 -12.94
C PHE A 20 8.84 3.72 -13.32
N GLN A 21 8.41 4.71 -14.09
CA GLN A 21 6.97 4.99 -14.30
C GLN A 21 6.25 4.03 -15.25
N LYS A 22 6.97 3.40 -16.19
CA LYS A 22 6.35 2.65 -17.29
C LYS A 22 5.37 1.57 -16.82
N ASN A 23 5.71 0.88 -15.73
CA ASN A 23 4.90 -0.24 -15.22
C ASN A 23 3.87 0.19 -14.16
N LEU A 24 3.85 1.46 -13.76
CA LEU A 24 2.95 1.96 -12.74
C LEU A 24 1.46 1.80 -13.12
N PRO A 25 1.02 2.10 -14.36
CA PRO A 25 -0.37 1.86 -14.76
C PRO A 25 -0.78 0.38 -14.70
N ASN A 26 0.12 -0.52 -15.11
CA ASN A 26 -0.13 -1.96 -15.11
C ASN A 26 -0.21 -2.51 -13.69
N ARG A 27 0.75 -2.15 -12.82
CA ARG A 27 0.74 -2.56 -11.41
C ARG A 27 -0.52 -2.06 -10.69
N ARG A 28 -0.93 -0.81 -10.97
CA ARG A 28 -2.20 -0.26 -10.47
C ARG A 28 -3.38 -1.13 -10.91
N SER A 29 -3.51 -1.42 -12.21
CA SER A 29 -4.64 -2.20 -12.72
C SER A 29 -4.76 -3.57 -12.06
N ASP A 30 -3.63 -4.26 -11.86
CA ASP A 30 -3.59 -5.56 -11.18
C ASP A 30 -4.10 -5.45 -9.73
N MET A 31 -3.61 -4.46 -8.97
CA MET A 31 -4.03 -4.26 -7.57
C MET A 31 -5.52 -3.94 -7.46
N LEU A 32 -6.08 -3.17 -8.39
CA LEU A 32 -7.52 -2.87 -8.40
C LEU A 32 -8.35 -4.12 -8.68
N MET A 33 -7.90 -4.96 -9.61
CA MET A 33 -8.59 -6.22 -9.89
C MET A 33 -8.55 -7.17 -8.69
N GLU A 34 -7.42 -7.22 -7.98
CA GLU A 34 -7.28 -7.98 -6.74
C GLU A 34 -8.24 -7.48 -5.66
N ALA A 35 -8.30 -6.15 -5.45
CA ALA A 35 -9.21 -5.54 -4.47
C ALA A 35 -10.68 -5.85 -4.78
N VAL A 36 -11.10 -5.65 -6.04
CA VAL A 36 -12.48 -5.94 -6.48
C VAL A 36 -12.81 -7.41 -6.28
N THR A 37 -11.91 -8.32 -6.69
CA THR A 37 -12.14 -9.76 -6.57
C THR A 37 -12.30 -10.18 -5.11
N LEU A 38 -11.43 -9.69 -4.23
CA LEU A 38 -11.47 -10.03 -2.81
C LEU A 38 -12.68 -9.43 -2.10
N HIS A 39 -13.01 -8.15 -2.33
CA HIS A 39 -14.16 -7.53 -1.68
C HIS A 39 -15.50 -8.11 -2.12
N ARG A 40 -15.64 -8.52 -3.38
CA ARG A 40 -16.85 -9.21 -3.84
C ARG A 40 -17.05 -10.56 -3.17
N ARG A 41 -15.97 -11.29 -2.92
CA ARG A 41 -16.01 -12.61 -2.27
C ARG A 41 -16.08 -12.51 -0.75
N PHE A 42 -15.42 -11.52 -0.17
CA PHE A 42 -15.30 -11.27 1.25
C PHE A 42 -15.51 -9.77 1.54
N PRO A 43 -16.77 -9.28 1.61
CA PRO A 43 -17.07 -7.85 1.76
C PRO A 43 -16.47 -7.19 3.01
N TYR A 44 -16.30 -8.00 4.06
CA TYR A 44 -15.71 -7.60 5.34
C TYR A 44 -14.19 -7.81 5.41
N ALA A 45 -13.53 -8.17 4.31
CA ALA A 45 -12.08 -8.29 4.31
C ALA A 45 -11.42 -6.94 4.62
N VAL A 46 -10.25 -7.00 5.27
CA VAL A 46 -9.33 -5.87 5.40
C VAL A 46 -8.22 -6.10 4.40
N LEU A 47 -8.09 -5.21 3.41
CA LEU A 47 -7.05 -5.29 2.39
C LEU A 47 -5.98 -4.22 2.62
N GLY A 48 -4.76 -4.67 2.87
CA GLY A 48 -3.56 -3.85 2.83
C GLY A 48 -2.87 -3.97 1.48
N GLY A 49 -2.42 -2.85 0.91
CA GLY A 49 -1.55 -2.87 -0.26
C GLY A 49 -0.16 -2.34 0.09
N LEU A 50 0.87 -3.12 -0.22
CA LEU A 50 2.28 -2.76 -0.05
C LEU A 50 2.93 -2.64 -1.42
N PHE A 51 3.20 -1.41 -1.85
CA PHE A 51 3.79 -1.15 -3.15
C PHE A 51 5.23 -0.66 -2.98
N PHE A 52 6.19 -1.54 -3.25
CA PHE A 52 7.61 -1.25 -3.23
C PHE A 52 8.07 -0.58 -4.53
N LEU A 53 8.84 0.48 -4.40
CA LEU A 53 9.56 1.14 -5.48
C LEU A 53 11.05 1.15 -5.11
N ASP A 54 11.93 1.02 -6.10
CA ASP A 54 13.35 1.30 -5.88
C ASP A 54 13.53 2.73 -5.36
N LYS A 55 14.47 2.96 -4.43
CA LYS A 55 14.76 4.30 -3.86
C LYS A 55 14.98 5.37 -4.93
N GLY A 56 15.53 5.00 -6.08
CA GLY A 56 15.75 5.91 -7.20
C GLY A 56 14.46 6.45 -7.83
N ALA A 57 13.29 5.90 -7.51
CA ALA A 57 11.98 6.38 -7.92
C ALA A 57 11.58 7.71 -7.25
N GLU A 58 12.21 8.06 -6.12
CA GLU A 58 12.01 9.34 -5.44
C GLU A 58 12.54 10.52 -6.27
N THR A 59 13.63 10.29 -7.02
CA THR A 59 14.39 11.33 -7.71
C THR A 59 14.46 11.17 -9.23
N ASP A 60 13.74 10.22 -9.83
CA ASP A 60 13.72 10.00 -11.29
C ASP A 60 12.78 10.96 -12.08
N GLY A 61 12.45 12.09 -11.46
CA GLY A 61 11.75 13.19 -12.08
C GLY A 61 12.58 13.92 -13.14
N THR A 62 11.94 14.78 -13.91
CA THR A 62 12.58 15.73 -14.84
C THR A 62 11.95 17.11 -14.65
N GLY A 63 12.53 18.16 -15.22
CA GLY A 63 11.94 19.50 -15.14
C GLY A 63 10.51 19.62 -15.71
N LYS A 64 10.05 18.63 -16.51
CA LYS A 64 8.68 18.58 -17.05
C LYS A 64 7.78 17.57 -16.34
N ARG A 65 8.32 16.70 -15.47
CA ARG A 65 7.59 15.55 -14.93
C ARG A 65 8.02 15.23 -13.50
N ARG A 66 7.02 15.09 -12.63
CA ARG A 66 7.18 14.58 -11.27
C ARG A 66 7.86 13.21 -11.24
N SER A 67 8.51 12.90 -10.11
CA SER A 67 9.14 11.60 -9.91
C SER A 67 8.12 10.47 -9.90
N THR A 68 8.58 9.23 -10.08
CA THR A 68 7.73 8.04 -10.01
C THR A 68 7.04 7.96 -8.67
N PHE A 69 7.75 8.25 -7.58
CA PHE A 69 7.21 8.26 -6.22
C PHE A 69 6.03 9.25 -6.08
N GLU A 70 6.23 10.53 -6.40
CA GLU A 70 5.17 11.54 -6.33
C GLU A 70 3.96 11.21 -7.22
N ASN A 71 4.24 10.73 -8.44
CA ASN A 71 3.20 10.32 -9.38
C ASN A 71 2.43 9.09 -8.88
N ALA A 72 3.09 8.15 -8.18
CA ALA A 72 2.45 6.99 -7.58
C ALA A 72 1.49 7.42 -6.46
N HIS A 73 1.90 8.32 -5.54
CA HIS A 73 0.98 8.88 -4.53
C HIS A 73 -0.27 9.46 -5.18
N THR A 74 -0.10 10.33 -6.18
CA THR A 74 -1.21 10.99 -6.89
C THR A 74 -2.14 9.98 -7.58
N ARG A 75 -1.59 8.93 -8.20
CA ARG A 75 -2.37 7.94 -8.95
C ARG A 75 -3.06 6.91 -8.08
N LEU A 76 -2.54 6.67 -6.88
CA LEU A 76 -3.03 5.62 -5.99
C LEU A 76 -3.98 6.14 -4.90
N GLN A 77 -3.96 7.45 -4.60
CA GLN A 77 -4.75 8.04 -3.50
C GLN A 77 -6.27 7.75 -3.56
N LEU A 78 -6.84 7.62 -4.76
CA LEU A 78 -8.28 7.34 -4.90
C LEU A 78 -8.64 5.88 -4.59
N PHE A 79 -7.63 5.01 -4.43
CA PHE A 79 -7.78 3.56 -4.24
C PHE A 79 -7.42 3.10 -2.82
N THR A 80 -7.40 4.03 -1.86
CA THR A 80 -7.21 3.74 -0.44
C THR A 80 -8.27 4.42 0.41
N GLY A 81 -8.37 4.06 1.69
CA GLY A 81 -9.32 4.65 2.63
C GLY A 81 -10.70 4.01 2.64
N ARG A 82 -10.84 2.77 2.15
CA ARG A 82 -12.10 2.02 2.29
C ARG A 82 -12.44 1.83 3.77
N ASN A 83 -13.54 2.42 4.21
CA ASN A 83 -13.94 2.42 5.62
C ASN A 83 -15.14 1.51 5.93
N HIS A 84 -15.87 1.03 4.91
CA HIS A 84 -17.08 0.24 5.10
C HIS A 84 -17.18 -0.92 4.08
N PRO A 85 -17.75 -2.09 4.45
CA PRO A 85 -17.97 -3.22 3.53
C PRO A 85 -18.81 -2.90 2.28
N ALA A 86 -19.72 -1.93 2.39
CA ALA A 86 -20.52 -1.44 1.27
C ALA A 86 -19.85 -0.31 0.46
N GLY A 87 -18.62 0.06 0.81
CA GLY A 87 -17.84 1.06 0.09
C GLY A 87 -17.42 0.59 -1.30
N ARG A 88 -16.60 1.41 -1.97
CA ARG A 88 -16.04 1.08 -3.28
C ARG A 88 -15.14 -0.16 -3.23
N GLU A 89 -15.44 -1.15 -4.05
CA GLU A 89 -14.75 -2.45 -4.06
C GLU A 89 -13.30 -2.35 -4.57
N ASP A 90 -12.99 -1.32 -5.37
CA ASP A 90 -11.67 -1.05 -5.94
C ASP A 90 -10.73 -0.30 -4.99
N GLN A 91 -11.19 0.03 -3.78
CA GLN A 91 -10.37 0.67 -2.75
C GLN A 91 -9.84 -0.35 -1.75
N PHE A 92 -8.58 -0.21 -1.36
CA PHE A 92 -7.99 -0.86 -0.20
C PHE A 92 -8.40 -0.12 1.08
N GLU A 93 -8.45 -0.83 2.21
CA GLU A 93 -8.54 -0.22 3.54
C GLU A 93 -7.31 0.68 3.79
N ARG A 94 -6.12 0.18 3.45
CA ARG A 94 -4.85 0.93 3.50
C ARG A 94 -3.94 0.56 2.35
N LEU A 95 -3.23 1.55 1.83
CA LEU A 95 -2.29 1.40 0.74
C LEU A 95 -1.03 2.20 1.07
N TYR A 96 0.11 1.55 0.95
CA TYR A 96 1.41 2.10 1.32
C TYR A 96 2.37 2.05 0.13
N LEU A 97 3.14 3.12 -0.02
CA LEU A 97 4.29 3.17 -0.93
C LEU A 97 5.56 3.03 -0.11
N ILE A 98 6.44 2.13 -0.52
CA ILE A 98 7.66 1.81 0.22
C ILE A 98 8.85 2.02 -0.70
N LEU A 99 9.70 2.99 -0.39
CA LEU A 99 10.99 3.13 -1.07
C LEU A 99 11.95 2.08 -0.48
N LEU A 100 12.46 1.21 -1.36
CA LEU A 100 13.40 0.16 -1.03
C LEU A 100 14.79 0.53 -1.53
N ASP A 101 15.74 0.62 -0.61
CA ASP A 101 17.16 0.50 -0.93
C ASP A 101 17.56 -0.97 -0.79
N ALA A 102 17.88 -1.63 -1.90
CA ALA A 102 18.40 -3.00 -1.91
C ALA A 102 19.88 -3.06 -2.29
N SER A 103 20.63 -1.99 -2.00
CA SER A 103 22.07 -1.93 -2.29
C SER A 103 22.84 -2.98 -1.48
N PRO A 104 23.93 -3.57 -2.00
CA PRO A 104 24.68 -4.62 -1.31
C PRO A 104 25.22 -4.24 0.09
N LYS A 105 25.30 -2.94 0.40
CA LYS A 105 25.86 -2.40 1.64
C LYS A 105 24.80 -1.90 2.63
N SER A 106 23.56 -1.74 2.19
CA SER A 106 22.48 -1.17 3.00
C SER A 106 21.14 -1.63 2.47
N VAL A 107 20.35 -2.26 3.35
CA VAL A 107 18.93 -2.52 3.11
C VAL A 107 18.13 -1.53 3.96
N SER A 108 17.35 -0.67 3.32
CA SER A 108 16.46 0.24 4.03
C SER A 108 15.08 0.27 3.39
N LEU A 109 14.07 0.40 4.24
CA LEU A 109 12.67 0.56 3.87
C LEU A 109 12.23 1.92 4.38
N ARG A 110 11.67 2.74 3.50
CA ARG A 110 11.04 4.03 3.85
C ARG A 110 9.57 3.99 3.42
N PRO A 111 8.67 3.57 4.31
CA PRO A 111 7.24 3.46 4.05
C PRO A 111 6.50 4.79 4.17
N TYR A 112 5.47 4.98 3.35
CA TYR A 112 4.61 6.15 3.32
C TYR A 112 3.16 5.73 3.09
N ALA A 113 2.21 6.36 3.78
CA ALA A 113 0.81 6.22 3.44
C ALA A 113 0.55 6.84 2.05
N VAL A 114 -0.17 6.12 1.18
CA VAL A 114 -0.52 6.70 -0.12
C VAL A 114 -1.37 7.96 0.08
N GLY A 115 -1.00 9.03 -0.61
CA GLY A 115 -1.54 10.38 -0.41
C GLY A 115 -0.69 11.27 0.50
N ASP A 116 0.21 10.70 1.31
CA ASP A 116 1.15 11.43 2.16
C ASP A 116 2.59 11.07 1.82
N ALA A 117 3.21 11.87 0.95
CA ALA A 117 4.58 11.64 0.49
C ALA A 117 5.65 12.23 1.44
N VAL A 118 5.24 12.80 2.58
CA VAL A 118 6.13 13.55 3.47
C VAL A 118 6.36 12.79 4.77
N HIS A 119 5.31 12.22 5.36
CA HIS A 119 5.43 11.51 6.64
C HIS A 119 5.80 10.04 6.42
N GLU A 120 7.04 9.73 6.77
CA GLU A 120 7.54 8.35 6.79
C GLU A 120 6.98 7.60 8.00
N LEU A 121 6.62 6.33 7.79
CA LEU A 121 6.02 5.46 8.81
C LEU A 121 6.97 4.32 9.21
N GLY A 122 6.86 3.84 10.44
CA GLY A 122 7.43 2.56 10.83
C GLY A 122 6.73 1.37 10.14
N MET A 123 7.47 0.29 9.86
CA MET A 123 6.87 -0.96 9.38
C MET A 123 5.90 -1.58 10.41
N SER A 124 6.17 -1.40 11.71
CA SER A 124 5.26 -1.81 12.78
C SER A 124 3.95 -1.02 12.72
N GLU A 125 4.01 0.29 12.47
CA GLU A 125 2.82 1.15 12.37
C GLU A 125 1.88 0.70 11.25
N ILE A 126 2.44 0.26 10.11
CA ILE A 126 1.67 -0.32 9.00
C ILE A 126 0.88 -1.56 9.43
N LEU A 127 1.53 -2.47 10.15
CA LEU A 127 0.89 -3.70 10.63
C LEU A 127 -0.15 -3.39 11.70
N ASP A 128 0.17 -2.51 12.66
CA ASP A 128 -0.73 -2.10 13.72
C ASP A 128 -2.01 -1.47 13.15
N ASP A 129 -1.90 -0.60 12.15
CA ASP A 129 -3.07 0.02 11.51
C ASP A 129 -3.97 -1.02 10.81
N LEU A 130 -3.37 -2.00 10.13
CA LEU A 130 -4.15 -3.10 9.52
C LEU A 130 -4.81 -3.99 10.58
N LEU A 131 -4.12 -4.34 11.66
CA LEU A 131 -4.65 -5.18 12.73
C LEU A 131 -5.75 -4.46 13.53
N LYS A 132 -5.62 -3.15 13.76
CA LYS A 132 -6.69 -2.31 14.31
C LYS A 132 -7.95 -2.38 13.46
N LEU A 133 -7.82 -2.30 12.13
CA LEU A 133 -8.96 -2.42 11.21
C LEU A 133 -9.60 -3.82 11.29
N VAL A 134 -8.80 -4.87 11.46
CA VAL A 134 -9.30 -6.24 11.64
C VAL A 134 -10.14 -6.35 12.92
N ALA A 135 -9.66 -5.83 14.05
CA ALA A 135 -10.44 -5.78 15.30
C ALA A 135 -11.73 -4.96 15.13
N GLN A 136 -11.66 -3.78 14.51
CA GLN A 136 -12.83 -2.93 14.26
C GLN A 136 -13.90 -3.58 13.38
N ARG A 137 -13.50 -4.41 12.40
CA ARG A 137 -14.44 -5.11 11.52
C ARG A 137 -15.05 -6.37 12.15
N ASN A 138 -14.50 -6.85 13.26
CA ASN A 138 -15.01 -8.05 13.94
C ASN A 138 -14.81 -7.97 15.47
N PRO A 139 -15.45 -6.99 16.13
CA PRO A 139 -15.24 -6.69 17.55
C PRO A 139 -15.70 -7.82 18.48
N ASP A 140 -16.66 -8.65 18.05
CA ASP A 140 -17.17 -9.78 18.85
C ASP A 140 -16.13 -10.90 19.01
N PHE A 141 -15.08 -10.91 18.19
CA PHE A 141 -14.05 -11.96 18.21
C PHE A 141 -12.65 -11.42 18.50
N TYR A 142 -12.39 -10.16 18.19
CA TYR A 142 -11.05 -9.59 18.28
C TYR A 142 -11.05 -8.20 18.91
N GLU A 143 -10.02 -7.97 19.71
CA GLU A 143 -9.66 -6.65 20.23
C GLU A 143 -8.19 -6.36 19.92
N PHE A 144 -7.84 -5.08 19.81
CA PHE A 144 -6.47 -4.64 19.57
C PHE A 144 -6.01 -3.75 20.73
N GLU A 145 -5.10 -4.25 21.54
CA GLU A 145 -4.60 -3.60 22.75
C GLU A 145 -3.06 -3.68 22.77
N ASP A 146 -2.39 -2.57 23.06
CA ASP A 146 -0.92 -2.47 23.18
C ASP A 146 -0.13 -3.15 22.05
N GLY A 147 -0.58 -2.99 20.80
CA GLY A 147 0.10 -3.55 19.62
C GLY A 147 -0.23 -5.03 19.35
N ASN A 148 -1.10 -5.65 20.14
CA ASN A 148 -1.45 -7.07 20.03
C ASN A 148 -2.91 -7.25 19.65
N LEU A 149 -3.15 -8.12 18.67
CA LEU A 149 -4.49 -8.61 18.34
C LEU A 149 -4.83 -9.81 19.24
N GLN A 150 -5.85 -9.67 20.07
CA GLN A 150 -6.28 -10.70 21.02
C GLN A 150 -7.67 -11.21 20.69
N ARG A 151 -8.05 -12.37 21.25
CA ARG A 151 -9.43 -12.85 21.18
C ARG A 151 -10.26 -12.08 22.20
N ALA A 152 -11.38 -11.50 21.77
CA ALA A 152 -12.31 -10.82 22.66
C ALA A 152 -12.85 -11.78 23.75
N PRO A 153 -13.07 -11.29 24.98
CA PRO A 153 -13.51 -12.09 26.14
C PRO A 153 -14.89 -12.72 25.98
#